data_AF-A0A392RHR7-F1
#
_entry.id   AF-A0A392RHR7-F1
#
_cell.length_a   1.000
_cell.length_b   1.000
_cell.length_c   1.000
_cell.angle_alpha   90.00
_cell.angle_beta   90.00
_cell.angle_gamma   90.00
#
_symmetry.space_group_name_H-M   'P 1'
#
loop_
_entity.id
_entity.type
_entity.pdbx_description
1 polymer ?
#
loop_
_entity_poly.entity_id
_entity_poly.type
_entity_poly.pdbx_seq_one_letter_code
_entity_poly.pdbx_strand_id
1 'polypeptide(L)'
;MSSLMVKELELIEEFRDLSLICEVTPKSVRLGMLKLTNSFLEEIKGCQKTDKKLMEKLVLINEGKETDFGVDENGIILYRGRVCVPDVPELKKMILEEGHRSGLSIHPGVTKM
;
A
#
# COMPACT_ATOMS: atom_id res chain seq x y z
N MET A 1 -14.64 -19.36 32.90
CA MET A 1 -15.11 -19.86 31.58
C MET A 1 -15.40 -18.72 30.61
N SER A 2 -16.02 -17.61 31.04
CA SER A 2 -16.29 -16.44 30.19
C SER A 2 -15.05 -15.77 29.57
N SER A 3 -13.95 -15.61 30.31
CA SER A 3 -12.72 -15.01 29.78
C SER A 3 -12.01 -15.84 28.69
N LEU A 4 -12.23 -17.16 28.66
CA LEU A 4 -11.63 -18.05 27.66
C LEU A 4 -12.32 -17.86 26.30
N MET A 5 -13.66 -17.77 26.31
CA MET A 5 -14.47 -17.57 25.10
C MET A 5 -14.26 -16.20 24.44
N VAL A 6 -13.97 -15.16 25.24
CA VAL A 6 -13.67 -13.82 24.71
C VAL A 6 -12.36 -13.81 23.93
N LYS A 7 -11.32 -14.50 24.44
CA LYS A 7 -10.03 -14.64 23.74
C LYS A 7 -10.13 -15.47 22.45
N GLU A 8 -10.97 -16.49 22.45
CA GLU A 8 -11.25 -17.27 21.24
C GLU A 8 -11.99 -16.45 20.18
N LEU A 9 -12.92 -15.59 20.58
CA LEU A 9 -13.62 -14.67 19.68
C LEU A 9 -12.69 -13.62 19.05
N GLU A 10 -11.82 -13.01 19.86
CA GLU A 10 -10.83 -12.03 19.40
C GLU A 10 -9.85 -12.67 18.39
N LEU A 11 -9.40 -13.90 18.68
CA LEU A 11 -8.59 -14.68 17.76
C LEU A 11 -9.35 -15.00 16.46
N ILE A 12 -10.64 -15.34 16.53
CA ILE A 12 -11.46 -15.62 15.33
C ILE A 12 -11.64 -14.36 14.46
N GLU A 13 -11.75 -13.18 15.07
CA GLU A 13 -11.81 -11.90 14.34
C GLU A 13 -10.48 -11.61 13.63
N GLU A 14 -9.35 -11.75 14.32
CA GLU A 14 -8.03 -11.59 13.69
C GLU A 14 -7.84 -12.59 12.53
N PHE A 15 -8.29 -13.84 12.69
CA PHE A 15 -8.26 -14.86 11.64
C PHE A 15 -9.16 -14.54 10.43
N ARG A 16 -10.24 -13.78 10.63
CA ARG A 16 -11.10 -13.32 9.53
C ARG A 16 -10.39 -12.29 8.66
N ASP A 17 -9.62 -11.39 9.27
CA ASP A 17 -8.92 -10.31 8.57
C ASP A 17 -7.66 -10.80 7.84
N LEU A 18 -7.13 -11.95 8.27
CA LEU A 18 -5.94 -12.57 7.72
C LEU A 18 -6.11 -13.11 6.27
N SER A 19 -7.28 -13.00 5.62
CA SER A 19 -7.47 -13.39 4.19
C SER A 19 -6.87 -14.76 3.84
N LEU A 20 -7.07 -15.74 4.72
CA LEU A 20 -6.43 -17.05 4.64
C LEU A 20 -7.02 -17.89 3.52
N ILE A 21 -6.15 -18.54 2.74
CA ILE A 21 -6.56 -19.64 1.86
C ILE A 21 -6.84 -20.84 2.77
N CYS A 22 -8.07 -21.36 2.72
CA CYS A 22 -8.49 -22.53 3.48
C CYS A 22 -8.76 -23.71 2.55
N GLU A 23 -8.05 -24.82 2.77
CA GLU A 23 -8.27 -26.08 2.06
C GLU A 23 -8.67 -27.16 3.07
N VAL A 24 -9.85 -27.74 2.90
CA VAL A 24 -10.35 -28.82 3.75
C VAL A 24 -10.13 -30.16 3.06
N THR A 25 -9.44 -31.06 3.73
CA THR A 25 -9.23 -32.45 3.30
C THR A 25 -9.97 -33.40 4.24
N PRO A 26 -10.21 -34.67 3.86
CA PRO A 26 -10.91 -35.62 4.73
C PRO A 26 -10.24 -35.90 6.09
N LYS A 27 -8.96 -35.53 6.26
CA LYS A 27 -8.17 -35.79 7.48
C LYS A 27 -7.64 -34.53 8.16
N SER A 28 -7.69 -33.36 7.52
CA SER A 28 -7.14 -32.13 8.07
C SER A 28 -7.64 -30.88 7.36
N VAL A 29 -7.50 -29.73 8.03
CA VAL A 29 -7.68 -28.40 7.46
C VAL A 29 -6.30 -27.77 7.26
N ARG A 30 -6.07 -27.18 6.09
CA ARG A 30 -4.85 -26.43 5.77
C ARG A 30 -5.21 -24.95 5.63
N LEU A 31 -4.45 -24.11 6.31
CA LEU A 31 -4.55 -22.65 6.23
C LEU A 31 -3.23 -22.11 5.68
N GLY A 32 -3.32 -21.21 4.71
CA GLY A 32 -2.15 -20.57 4.11
C GLY A 32 -2.35 -19.08 3.90
N MET A 33 -1.27 -18.32 4.09
CA MET A 33 -1.20 -16.91 3.72
C MET A 33 0.12 -16.62 3.04
N LEU A 34 0.07 -15.93 1.90
CA LEU A 34 1.24 -15.30 1.30
C LEU A 34 0.95 -13.81 1.18
N LYS A 35 1.58 -13.02 2.05
CA LYS A 35 1.53 -11.56 1.97
C LYS A 35 2.79 -11.07 1.30
N LEU A 36 2.65 -10.57 0.07
CA LEU A 36 3.73 -9.85 -0.62
C LEU A 36 3.64 -8.39 -0.20
N THR A 37 4.55 -7.93 0.64
CA THR A 37 4.66 -6.52 1.02
C THR A 37 5.81 -5.87 0.25
N ASN A 38 5.60 -4.64 -0.22
CA ASN A 38 6.68 -3.82 -0.76
C ASN A 38 6.82 -2.56 0.11
N SER A 39 8.06 -2.24 0.53
CA SER A 39 8.40 -1.03 1.30
C SER A 39 8.30 0.26 0.48
N PHE A 40 8.06 0.15 -0.82
CA PHE A 40 8.00 1.24 -1.78
C PHE A 40 7.05 2.38 -1.37
N LEU A 41 5.85 2.06 -0.91
CA LEU A 41 4.88 3.08 -0.48
C LEU A 41 5.33 3.80 0.79
N GLU A 42 5.99 3.10 1.71
CA GLU A 42 6.56 3.72 2.92
C GLU A 42 7.73 4.64 2.58
N GLU A 43 8.55 4.29 1.60
CA GLU A 43 9.64 5.13 1.12
C GLU A 43 9.12 6.39 0.42
N ILE A 44 8.12 6.25 -0.47
CA ILE A 44 7.41 7.40 -1.08
C ILE A 44 6.87 8.31 0.02
N LYS A 45 6.13 7.75 1.00
CA LYS A 45 5.56 8.50 2.13
C LYS A 45 6.63 9.24 2.92
N GLY A 46 7.78 8.61 3.18
CA GLY A 46 8.93 9.25 3.82
C GLY A 46 9.43 10.45 3.03
N CYS A 47 9.61 10.30 1.72
CA CYS A 47 10.03 11.39 0.83
C CYS A 47 8.97 12.49 0.67
N GLN A 48 7.67 12.16 0.71
CA GLN A 48 6.60 13.17 0.62
C GLN A 48 6.66 14.16 1.79
N LYS A 49 7.03 13.69 2.99
CA LYS A 49 7.15 14.54 4.19
C LYS A 49 8.28 15.56 4.09
N THR A 50 9.30 15.29 3.27
CA THR A 50 10.44 16.20 3.06
C THR A 50 10.26 17.09 1.83
N ASP A 51 9.31 16.77 0.95
CA ASP A 51 8.98 17.58 -0.22
C ASP A 51 8.13 18.81 0.17
N LYS A 52 8.74 19.99 0.06
CA LYS A 52 8.09 21.26 0.42
C LYS A 52 6.78 21.52 -0.33
N LYS A 53 6.73 21.20 -1.63
CA LYS A 53 5.53 21.47 -2.46
C LYS A 53 4.39 20.55 -2.03
N LEU A 54 4.69 19.29 -1.74
CA LEU A 54 3.68 18.36 -1.25
C LEU A 54 3.20 18.72 0.15
N MET A 55 4.09 19.21 1.03
CA MET A 55 3.68 19.69 2.35
C MET A 55 2.83 20.97 2.27
N GLU A 56 3.10 21.88 1.34
CA GLU A 56 2.21 23.02 1.06
C GLU A 56 0.83 22.55 0.57
N LYS A 57 0.79 21.56 -0.32
CA LYS A 57 -0.47 20.94 -0.76
C LYS A 57 -1.21 20.27 0.38
N LEU A 58 -0.52 19.59 1.28
CA LEU A 58 -1.12 18.96 2.47
C LEU A 58 -1.84 19.98 3.35
N VAL A 59 -1.27 21.17 3.55
CA VAL A 59 -1.94 22.26 4.28
C VAL A 59 -3.22 22.69 3.56
N LEU A 60 -3.18 22.87 2.25
CA LEU A 60 -4.36 23.25 1.45
C LEU A 60 -5.45 22.18 1.46
N ILE A 61 -5.08 20.89 1.46
CA ILE A 61 -6.02 19.78 1.61
C ILE A 61 -6.72 19.87 2.97
N ASN A 62 -5.96 20.08 4.05
CA ASN A 62 -6.51 20.20 5.41
C ASN A 62 -7.42 21.43 5.58
N GLU A 63 -7.17 22.51 4.83
CA GLU A 63 -8.02 23.69 4.76
C GLU A 63 -9.25 23.51 3.86
N GLY A 64 -9.39 22.38 3.15
CA GLY A 64 -10.48 22.12 2.21
C GLY A 64 -10.40 22.95 0.92
N LYS A 65 -9.21 23.49 0.60
CA LYS A 65 -8.97 24.35 -0.59
C LYS A 65 -8.43 23.59 -1.79
N GLU A 66 -8.11 22.31 -1.62
CA GLU A 66 -7.73 21.42 -2.71
C GLU A 66 -8.82 20.38 -2.99
N THR A 67 -9.15 20.22 -4.27
CA THR A 67 -10.16 19.25 -4.73
C THR A 67 -9.54 18.12 -5.53
N ASP A 68 -8.39 18.37 -6.17
CA ASP A 68 -7.68 17.36 -6.97
C ASP A 68 -6.72 16.53 -6.12
N PHE A 69 -6.27 17.06 -4.98
CA PHE A 69 -5.40 16.36 -4.06
C PHE A 69 -6.18 15.77 -2.88
N GLY A 70 -5.71 14.62 -2.39
CA GLY A 70 -6.24 13.96 -1.20
C GLY A 70 -5.16 13.22 -0.43
N VAL A 71 -5.53 12.67 0.70
CA VAL A 71 -4.66 11.81 1.52
C VAL A 71 -5.38 10.48 1.71
N ASP A 72 -4.67 9.37 1.50
CA ASP A 72 -5.23 8.03 1.72
C ASP A 72 -5.23 7.61 3.20
N GLU A 73 -5.75 6.43 3.49
CA GLU A 73 -5.76 5.84 4.84
C GLU A 73 -4.36 5.63 5.44
N ASN A 74 -3.34 5.52 4.59
CA ASN A 74 -1.95 5.34 4.98
C ASN A 74 -1.22 6.68 5.16
N GLY A 75 -1.88 7.82 4.93
CA GLY A 75 -1.27 9.14 5.02
C GLY A 75 -0.42 9.53 3.80
N ILE A 76 -0.63 8.90 2.64
CA ILE A 76 0.04 9.19 1.38
C ILE A 76 -0.76 10.23 0.61
N ILE A 77 -0.08 11.26 0.11
CA ILE A 77 -0.68 12.30 -0.72
C ILE A 77 -0.95 11.74 -2.12
N LEU A 78 -2.19 11.89 -2.56
CA LEU A 78 -2.68 11.48 -3.86
C LEU A 78 -3.07 12.70 -4.69
N TYR A 79 -2.89 12.62 -6.01
CA TYR A 79 -3.45 13.54 -6.99
C TYR A 79 -4.40 12.75 -7.90
N ARG A 80 -5.69 13.09 -7.84
CA ARG A 80 -6.77 12.40 -8.58
C ARG A 80 -6.72 10.87 -8.42
N GLY A 81 -6.50 10.41 -7.18
CA GLY A 81 -6.39 8.99 -6.83
C GLY A 81 -5.06 8.32 -7.20
N ARG A 82 -4.06 9.06 -7.67
CA ARG A 82 -2.71 8.53 -7.98
C ARG A 82 -1.69 9.00 -6.97
N VAL A 83 -0.77 8.13 -6.58
CA VAL A 83 0.30 8.46 -5.63
C VAL A 83 1.18 9.58 -6.18
N CYS A 84 1.35 10.66 -5.40
CA CYS A 84 2.30 11.72 -5.72
C CYS A 84 3.72 11.24 -5.44
N VAL A 85 4.56 11.12 -6.46
CA VAL A 85 5.95 10.71 -6.31
C VAL A 85 6.84 11.96 -6.21
N PRO A 86 7.55 12.19 -5.09
CA PRO A 86 8.51 13.28 -4.96
C PRO A 86 9.61 13.22 -6.02
N ASP A 87 10.22 14.36 -6.35
CA ASP A 87 11.30 14.44 -7.34
C ASP A 87 12.65 13.98 -6.75
N VAL A 88 12.74 12.68 -6.44
CA VAL A 88 13.94 12.02 -5.93
C VAL A 88 14.44 11.03 -7.00
N PRO A 89 15.64 11.22 -7.58
CA PRO A 89 16.16 10.38 -8.66
C PRO A 89 16.18 8.88 -8.32
N GLU A 90 16.56 8.54 -7.09
CA GLU A 90 16.64 7.17 -6.60
C GLU A 90 15.26 6.52 -6.55
N LEU A 91 14.26 7.27 -6.10
CA LEU A 91 12.87 6.83 -6.04
C LEU A 91 12.33 6.58 -7.45
N LYS A 92 12.50 7.56 -8.37
CA LYS A 92 12.10 7.43 -9.78
C LYS A 92 12.74 6.21 -10.44
N LYS A 93 14.04 6.00 -10.22
CA LYS A 93 14.76 4.84 -10.73
C LYS A 93 14.16 3.54 -10.21
N MET A 94 13.88 3.47 -8.90
CA MET A 94 13.25 2.30 -8.29
C MET A 94 11.86 2.01 -8.89
N ILE A 95 11.03 3.05 -9.13
CA ILE A 95 9.70 2.91 -9.76
C ILE A 95 9.83 2.29 -11.15
N LEU A 96 10.77 2.81 -11.95
CA LEU A 96 10.98 2.37 -13.33
C LEU A 96 11.54 0.94 -13.38
N GLU A 97 12.48 0.61 -12.50
CA GLU A 97 13.04 -0.74 -12.40
C GLU A 97 11.97 -1.76 -11.98
N GLU A 98 11.13 -1.45 -11.00
CA GLU A 98 10.04 -2.33 -10.57
C GLU A 98 9.01 -2.50 -11.71
N GLY A 99 8.64 -1.41 -12.38
CA GLY A 99 7.76 -1.43 -13.54
C GLY A 99 8.31 -2.30 -14.68
N HIS A 100 9.61 -2.22 -14.96
CA HIS A 100 10.28 -3.03 -15.99
C HIS A 100 10.37 -4.52 -15.61
N ARG A 101 10.61 -4.83 -14.33
CA ARG A 101 10.72 -6.21 -13.84
C ARG A 101 9.36 -6.89 -13.65
N SER A 102 8.28 -6.11 -13.58
CA SER A 102 6.93 -6.64 -13.44
C SER A 102 6.58 -7.54 -14.63
N GLY A 103 6.13 -8.77 -14.35
CA GLY A 103 5.62 -9.70 -15.35
C GLY A 103 4.33 -9.22 -16.04
N LEU A 104 3.74 -8.12 -15.57
CA LEU A 104 2.61 -7.42 -16.19
C LEU A 104 3.06 -6.32 -17.17
N SER A 105 4.37 -6.07 -17.29
CA SER A 105 4.90 -5.10 -18.25
C SER A 105 4.79 -5.66 -19.68
N ILE A 106 3.99 -5.01 -20.52
CA ILE A 106 3.93 -5.33 -21.95
C ILE A 106 5.14 -4.65 -22.58
N HIS A 107 6.30 -5.34 -22.60
CA HIS A 107 7.61 -4.85 -23.04
C HIS A 107 7.51 -3.83 -24.18
N PRO A 108 7.44 -2.54 -23.83
CA PRO A 108 7.38 -1.51 -24.82
C PRO A 108 8.83 -1.01 -24.95
N GLY A 109 9.36 -0.87 -26.18
CA GLY A 109 10.77 -0.45 -26.35
C GLY A 109 11.15 0.77 -25.50
N VAL A 110 12.44 0.97 -25.25
CA VAL A 110 13.09 1.89 -24.26
C VAL A 110 12.44 3.28 -24.07
N THR A 111 11.66 3.76 -25.03
CA THR A 111 11.02 5.08 -25.08
C THR A 111 9.61 5.15 -24.46
N LYS A 112 9.02 4.04 -24.03
CA LYS A 112 7.59 3.99 -23.67
C LYS A 112 7.30 3.97 -22.16
N MET A 113 8.31 4.06 -21.29
CA MET A 113 8.14 4.23 -19.85
C MET A 113 8.39 5.67 -19.41
#